data_AF-A0A135VWN7-F1
#
_entry.id   AF-A0A135VWN7-F1
#
_cell.length_a   1.000
_cell.length_b   1.000
_cell.length_c   1.000
_cell.angle_alpha   90.00
_cell.angle_beta   90.00
_cell.angle_gamma   90.00
#
_symmetry.space_group_name_H-M   'P 1'
#
loop_
_entity.id
_entity.type
_entity.pdbx_description
1 polymer ?
#
loop_
_entity_poly.entity_id
_entity_poly.type
_entity_poly.pdbx_seq_one_letter_code
_entity_poly.pdbx_strand_id
1 'polypeptide(L)'
;MGELSRERRAGFLKQGSVTEGDYCDWCGKPRERWTNQLRYRGMGKHYCSAKCYAAGEYRTNLYFALCSISVLAAEVAFLSFHLLSDSSEFYIGVTVFVVAILLVYSSVCAYFPVIGRAERRKRELNSRNNRYWDWAEE
;
A
#
# COMPACT_ATOMS: atom_id res chain seq x y z
N MET A 1 41.58 33.11 17.63
CA MET A 1 41.32 31.84 16.90
C MET A 1 39.87 31.40 17.13
N GLY A 2 38.89 32.08 16.53
CA GLY A 2 37.47 31.89 16.92
C GLY A 2 36.42 32.17 15.84
N GLU A 3 36.77 32.18 14.55
CA GLU A 3 35.83 32.60 13.49
C GLU A 3 35.46 31.51 12.46
N LEU A 4 36.14 30.37 12.44
CA LEU A 4 35.90 29.30 11.46
C LEU A 4 34.67 28.40 11.76
N SER A 5 33.90 28.68 12.82
CA SER A 5 32.75 27.86 13.23
C SER A 5 31.39 28.38 12.70
N ARG A 6 31.32 29.60 12.17
CA ARG A 6 30.07 30.16 11.63
C ARG A 6 29.78 29.81 10.19
N GLU A 7 30.79 29.62 9.33
CA GLU A 7 30.55 29.34 7.91
C GLU A 7 30.01 27.93 7.63
N ARG A 8 30.29 26.94 8.50
CA ARG A 8 29.73 25.59 8.33
C ARG A 8 28.22 25.49 8.62
N ARG A 9 27.59 26.50 9.24
CA ARG A 9 26.12 26.55 9.40
C ARG A 9 25.40 27.20 8.22
N ALA A 10 26.08 27.94 7.36
CA ALA A 10 25.47 28.58 6.19
C ALA A 10 25.32 27.62 4.99
N GLY A 11 26.08 26.51 4.95
CA GLY A 11 25.92 25.47 3.93
C GLY A 11 24.67 24.60 4.07
N PHE A 12 23.95 24.70 5.19
CA PHE A 12 22.75 23.88 5.48
C PHE A 12 21.42 24.54 5.07
N LEU A 13 21.49 25.73 4.44
CA LEU A 13 20.31 26.51 4.00
C LEU A 13 20.22 26.67 2.48
N LYS A 14 20.82 25.76 1.70
CA LYS A 14 20.20 25.39 0.41
C LYS A 14 19.12 24.34 0.65
N GLN A 15 18.14 24.71 1.48
CA GLN A 15 16.79 24.16 1.39
C GLN A 15 16.22 24.67 0.06
N GLY A 16 16.65 24.07 -1.05
CA GLY A 16 15.75 23.93 -2.19
C GLY A 16 14.51 23.26 -1.61
N SER A 17 13.38 23.96 -1.67
CA SER A 17 12.11 23.50 -1.13
C SER A 17 11.96 22.03 -1.45
N VAL A 18 12.10 21.15 -0.45
CA VAL A 18 11.85 19.72 -0.61
C VAL A 18 10.39 19.64 -1.01
N THR A 19 10.15 19.43 -2.30
CA THR A 19 8.79 19.38 -2.81
C THR A 19 8.21 18.03 -2.40
N GLU A 20 6.97 18.06 -1.92
CA GLU A 20 6.18 16.87 -1.65
C GLU A 20 6.18 15.99 -2.91
N GLY A 21 7.01 14.93 -2.94
CA GLY A 21 7.23 14.11 -4.12
C GLY A 21 8.69 13.75 -4.48
N ASP A 22 9.68 14.28 -3.77
CA ASP A 22 11.11 13.97 -4.03
C ASP A 22 11.59 12.66 -3.38
N TYR A 23 10.83 12.15 -2.42
CA TYR A 23 11.14 10.92 -1.69
C TYR A 23 9.92 9.99 -1.66
N CYS A 24 10.17 8.69 -1.54
CA CYS A 24 9.10 7.74 -1.30
C CYS A 24 8.63 7.82 0.16
N ASP A 25 7.34 8.06 0.39
CA ASP A 25 6.76 8.19 1.73
C ASP A 25 6.90 6.95 2.61
N TRP A 26 7.04 5.76 2.00
CA TRP A 26 7.21 4.53 2.76
C TRP A 26 8.68 4.22 3.07
N CYS A 27 9.51 4.11 2.03
CA CYS A 27 10.90 3.63 2.18
C CYS A 27 11.95 4.75 2.25
N GLY A 28 11.57 6.01 2.05
CA GLY A 28 12.47 7.16 2.06
C GLY A 28 13.43 7.23 0.87
N LYS A 29 13.32 6.35 -0.13
CA LYS A 29 14.22 6.36 -1.29
C LYS A 29 14.04 7.65 -2.11
N PRO A 30 15.14 8.35 -2.46
CA PRO A 30 15.08 9.52 -3.32
C PRO A 30 14.60 9.13 -4.72
N ARG A 31 13.91 10.05 -5.38
CA ARG A 31 13.26 9.86 -6.69
C ARG A 31 14.21 9.35 -7.78
N GLU A 32 15.47 9.75 -7.76
CA GLU A 32 16.51 9.32 -8.72
C GLU A 32 16.75 7.80 -8.71
N ARG A 33 16.50 7.13 -7.58
CA ARG A 33 16.71 5.68 -7.42
C ARG A 33 15.45 4.84 -7.63
N TRP A 34 14.39 5.42 -8.17
CA TRP A 34 13.15 4.68 -8.41
C TRP A 34 13.36 3.80 -9.64
N THR A 35 13.31 2.48 -9.44
CA THR A 35 13.53 1.48 -10.49
C THR A 35 12.44 1.48 -11.55
N ASN A 36 11.28 2.06 -11.27
CA ASN A 36 10.14 2.09 -12.16
C ASN A 36 9.70 3.53 -12.40
N GLN A 37 9.50 3.91 -13.66
CA GLN A 37 8.91 5.20 -14.04
C GLN A 37 7.44 5.31 -13.59
N LEU A 38 6.78 4.18 -13.29
CA LEU A 38 5.44 4.11 -12.74
C LEU A 38 5.39 4.69 -11.33
N ARG A 39 4.81 5.89 -11.23
CA ARG A 39 4.52 6.55 -9.96
C ARG A 39 3.24 5.97 -9.38
N TYR A 40 3.35 5.38 -8.20
CA TYR A 40 2.18 5.02 -7.41
C TYR A 40 1.82 6.22 -6.55
N ARG A 41 0.65 6.82 -6.80
CA ARG A 41 0.14 7.96 -6.03
C ARG A 41 -1.00 7.50 -5.15
N GLY A 42 -0.90 7.77 -3.85
CA GLY A 42 -1.97 7.60 -2.88
C GLY A 42 -2.68 8.92 -2.59
N MET A 43 -3.36 9.00 -1.44
CA MET A 43 -3.98 10.24 -0.93
C MET A 43 -2.90 11.29 -0.59
N GLY A 44 -2.40 12.00 -1.60
CA GLY A 44 -1.33 13.00 -1.47
C GLY A 44 0.09 12.42 -1.37
N LYS A 45 0.25 11.10 -1.22
CA LYS A 45 1.54 10.42 -1.03
C LYS A 45 2.11 9.83 -2.32
N HIS A 46 3.43 9.73 -2.37
CA HIS A 46 4.21 9.23 -3.48
C HIS A 46 5.03 7.98 -3.10
N TYR A 47 4.87 6.91 -3.89
CA TYR A 47 5.51 5.63 -3.64
C TYR A 47 6.34 5.17 -4.84
N CYS A 48 7.53 4.64 -4.57
CA CYS A 48 8.48 4.17 -5.60
C CYS A 48 8.11 2.80 -6.21
N SER A 49 7.16 2.07 -5.62
CA SER A 49 6.73 0.76 -6.09
C SER A 49 5.36 0.39 -5.52
N ALA A 50 4.68 -0.57 -6.17
CA ALA A 50 3.44 -1.17 -5.69
C ALA A 50 3.57 -1.72 -4.27
N LYS A 51 4.72 -2.29 -3.91
CA LYS A 51 4.99 -2.80 -2.56
C LYS A 51 5.03 -1.68 -1.52
N CYS A 52 5.66 -0.55 -1.85
CA CYS A 52 5.69 0.62 -0.98
C CYS A 52 4.31 1.27 -0.84
N TYR A 53 3.53 1.32 -1.92
CA TYR A 53 2.14 1.74 -1.88
C TYR A 53 1.29 0.83 -0.99
N ALA A 54 1.38 -0.49 -1.20
CA ALA A 54 0.67 -1.51 -0.44
C ALA A 54 0.96 -1.39 1.07
N ALA A 55 2.21 -1.14 1.43
CA ALA A 55 2.62 -0.99 2.82
C ALA A 55 2.24 0.39 3.42
N GLY A 56 2.38 1.47 2.65
CA GLY A 56 2.05 2.83 3.06
C GLY A 56 0.55 3.03 3.28
N GLU A 57 -0.27 2.62 2.31
CA GLU A 57 -1.73 2.70 2.31
C GLU A 57 -2.41 1.43 2.86
N TYR A 58 -1.71 0.64 3.68
CA TYR A 58 -2.21 -0.65 4.17
C TYR A 58 -3.62 -0.56 4.79
N ARG A 59 -3.89 0.46 5.62
CA ARG A 59 -5.21 0.64 6.26
C ARG A 59 -6.30 0.92 5.22
N THR A 60 -6.04 1.85 4.31
CA THR A 60 -6.96 2.20 3.21
C THR A 60 -7.27 0.98 2.35
N ASN A 61 -6.23 0.24 1.93
CA ASN A 61 -6.36 -0.98 1.14
C ASN A 61 -7.12 -2.08 1.90
N LEU A 62 -6.89 -2.21 3.21
CA LEU A 62 -7.62 -3.15 4.07
C LEU A 62 -9.12 -2.80 4.15
N TYR A 63 -9.46 -1.52 4.31
CA TYR A 63 -10.86 -1.09 4.31
C TYR A 63 -11.54 -1.37 2.97
N PHE A 64 -10.90 -1.05 1.85
CA PHE A 64 -11.44 -1.38 0.53
C PHE A 64 -11.63 -2.88 0.33
N ALA A 65 -10.67 -3.70 0.77
CA ALA A 65 -10.78 -5.15 0.72
C ALA A 65 -11.98 -5.64 1.55
N LEU A 66 -12.14 -5.16 2.78
CA LEU A 66 -13.28 -5.52 3.65
C LEU A 66 -14.61 -5.11 3.03
N CYS A 67 -14.74 -3.89 2.52
CA CYS A 67 -15.95 -3.44 1.81
C CYS A 67 -16.26 -4.33 0.60
N SER A 68 -15.25 -4.69 -0.19
CA SER A 68 -15.46 -5.55 -1.37
C SER A 68 -15.96 -6.95 -1.00
N ILE A 69 -15.44 -7.52 0.09
CA ILE A 69 -15.86 -8.83 0.60
C ILE A 69 -17.30 -8.77 1.11
N SER A 70 -17.67 -7.70 1.82
CA SER A 70 -19.06 -7.52 2.30
C SER A 70 -20.06 -7.42 1.15
N VAL A 71 -19.72 -6.71 0.07
CA VAL A 71 -20.56 -6.63 -1.13
C VAL A 71 -20.70 -8.01 -1.78
N LEU A 72 -19.60 -8.75 -1.93
CA LEU A 72 -19.62 -10.10 -2.48
C LEU A 72 -20.49 -11.05 -1.62
N ALA A 73 -20.43 -10.95 -0.29
CA ALA A 73 -21.27 -11.73 0.61
C ALA A 73 -22.77 -11.39 0.43
N ALA A 74 -23.12 -10.11 0.23
CA ALA A 74 -24.49 -9.69 -0.03
C ALA A 74 -25.02 -10.23 -1.37
N GLU A 75 -24.21 -10.20 -2.43
CA GLU A 75 -24.57 -10.75 -3.74
C GLU A 75 -24.77 -12.27 -3.69
N VAL A 76 -23.93 -13.00 -2.96
CA VAL A 76 -24.10 -14.45 -2.77
C VAL A 76 -25.38 -14.76 -1.98
N ALA A 77 -25.72 -13.96 -0.97
CA ALA A 77 -26.97 -14.09 -0.23
C ALA A 77 -28.19 -13.80 -1.12
N PHE A 78 -28.11 -12.75 -1.95
CA PHE A 78 -29.14 -12.40 -2.91
C PHE A 78 -29.37 -13.50 -3.95
N LEU A 79 -28.28 -14.06 -4.51
CA LEU A 79 -28.34 -15.22 -5.40
C LEU A 79 -29.02 -16.42 -4.74
N SER A 80 -28.65 -16.71 -3.50
CA SER A 80 -29.21 -17.84 -2.75
C SER A 80 -30.72 -17.65 -2.52
N PHE A 81 -31.16 -16.43 -2.23
CA PHE A 81 -32.58 -16.10 -2.10
C PHE A 81 -33.35 -16.28 -3.42
N HIS A 82 -32.79 -15.78 -4.53
CA HIS A 82 -33.42 -15.92 -5.83
C HIS A 82 -33.48 -17.37 -6.33
N LEU A 83 -32.42 -18.15 -6.14
CA LEU A 83 -32.42 -19.58 -6.47
C LEU A 83 -33.51 -20.37 -5.73
N LEU A 84 -33.88 -19.93 -4.52
CA LEU A 84 -34.96 -20.54 -3.73
C LEU A 84 -36.34 -20.04 -4.13
N SER A 85 -36.47 -18.79 -4.60
CA SER A 85 -37.76 -18.14 -4.85
C SER A 85 -38.22 -18.25 -6.30
N ASP A 86 -37.32 -18.15 -7.29
CA ASP A 86 -37.70 -18.12 -8.70
C ASP A 86 -36.51 -18.48 -9.61
N SER A 87 -36.67 -19.53 -10.42
CA SER A 87 -35.58 -20.15 -11.21
C SER A 87 -35.47 -19.59 -12.63
N SER A 88 -35.46 -18.27 -12.77
CA SER A 88 -35.25 -17.65 -14.08
C SER A 88 -33.78 -17.77 -14.50
N GLU A 89 -33.50 -18.58 -15.53
CA GLU A 89 -32.15 -18.88 -16.03
C GLU A 89 -31.34 -17.62 -16.36
N PHE A 90 -32.02 -16.56 -16.82
CA PHE A 90 -31.40 -15.27 -17.14
C PHE A 90 -30.74 -14.62 -15.91
N TYR A 91 -31.41 -14.61 -14.76
CA TYR A 91 -30.88 -13.98 -13.54
C TYR A 91 -29.69 -14.76 -12.99
N ILE A 92 -29.74 -16.10 -13.06
CA ILE A 92 -28.63 -16.96 -12.66
C ILE A 92 -27.38 -16.63 -13.49
N GLY A 93 -27.51 -16.49 -14.81
CA GLY A 93 -26.39 -16.14 -15.70
C GLY A 93 -25.76 -14.78 -15.37
N VAL A 94 -26.58 -13.74 -15.18
CA VAL A 94 -26.11 -12.39 -14.81
C VAL A 94 -25.40 -12.42 -13.46
N THR A 95 -25.98 -13.08 -12.45
CA THR A 95 -25.38 -13.10 -11.12
C THR A 95 -24.07 -13.91 -11.09
N VAL A 96 -23.97 -15.05 -11.78
CA VAL A 96 -22.71 -15.80 -11.89
C VAL A 96 -21.61 -14.93 -12.52
N PHE A 97 -21.94 -14.18 -13.57
CA PHE A 97 -21.00 -13.26 -14.20
C PHE A 97 -20.54 -12.13 -13.25
N VAL A 98 -21.47 -11.51 -12.52
CA VAL A 98 -21.16 -10.48 -11.52
C VAL A 98 -20.28 -11.04 -10.40
N VAL A 99 -20.61 -12.22 -9.86
CA VAL A 99 -19.82 -12.90 -8.83
C VAL A 99 -18.41 -13.20 -9.33
N ALA A 100 -18.23 -13.64 -10.57
CA ALA A 100 -16.91 -13.89 -11.15
C ALA A 100 -16.06 -12.60 -11.22
N ILE A 101 -16.63 -11.48 -11.66
CA ILE A 101 -15.95 -10.18 -11.68
C ILE A 101 -15.58 -9.76 -10.25
N LEU A 102 -16.50 -9.88 -9.30
CA LEU A 102 -16.25 -9.52 -7.91
C LEU A 102 -15.16 -10.40 -7.28
N LEU A 103 -15.10 -11.70 -7.59
CA LEU A 103 -14.03 -12.59 -7.12
C LEU A 103 -12.66 -12.14 -7.63
N VAL A 104 -12.55 -11.82 -8.93
CA VAL A 104 -11.30 -11.30 -9.51
C VAL A 104 -10.94 -9.97 -8.84
N TYR A 105 -11.89 -9.05 -8.71
CA TYR A 105 -11.68 -7.77 -8.05
C TYR A 105 -11.24 -7.92 -6.59
N SER A 106 -11.93 -8.75 -5.80
CA SER A 106 -11.60 -9.05 -4.41
C SER A 106 -10.23 -9.70 -4.27
N SER A 107 -9.81 -10.55 -5.22
CA SER A 107 -8.47 -11.14 -5.21
C SER A 107 -7.37 -10.07 -5.36
N VAL A 108 -7.59 -9.11 -6.26
CA VAL A 108 -6.68 -7.96 -6.46
C VAL A 108 -6.68 -7.07 -5.22
N CYS A 109 -7.85 -6.76 -4.67
CA CYS A 109 -7.97 -5.95 -3.46
C CYS A 109 -7.33 -6.62 -2.24
N ALA A 110 -7.42 -7.95 -2.11
CA ALA A 110 -6.81 -8.72 -1.02
C ALA A 110 -5.29 -8.88 -1.16
N TYR A 111 -4.76 -8.84 -2.38
CA TYR A 111 -3.32 -8.93 -2.64
C TYR A 111 -2.53 -7.77 -2.01
N PHE A 112 -3.03 -6.54 -2.14
CA PHE A 112 -2.40 -5.35 -1.57
C PHE A 112 -2.20 -5.40 -0.04
N PRO A 113 -3.22 -5.68 0.81
CA PRO A 113 -3.02 -5.79 2.24
C PRO A 113 -2.10 -6.97 2.62
N VAL A 114 -2.16 -8.10 1.92
CA VAL A 114 -1.25 -9.24 2.20
C VAL A 114 0.21 -8.83 2.01
N ILE A 115 0.54 -8.21 0.88
CA ILE A 115 1.90 -7.69 0.64
C ILE A 115 2.26 -6.57 1.60
N GLY A 116 1.34 -5.64 1.86
CA GLY A 116 1.55 -4.54 2.77
C GLY A 116 1.92 -5.02 4.18
N ARG A 117 1.26 -6.09 4.66
CA ARG A 117 1.58 -6.74 5.93
C ARG A 117 2.96 -7.41 5.91
N ALA A 118 3.29 -8.11 4.83
CA ALA A 118 4.59 -8.78 4.69
C ALA A 118 5.75 -7.77 4.70
N GLU A 119 5.62 -6.65 3.98
CA GLU A 119 6.64 -5.59 3.95
C GLU A 119 6.76 -4.83 5.29
N ARG A 120 5.65 -4.62 5.98
CA ARG A 120 5.66 -4.06 7.35
C ARG A 120 6.41 -4.96 8.32
N ARG A 121 6.10 -6.27 8.33
CA ARG A 121 6.83 -7.26 9.13
C ARG A 121 8.32 -7.29 8.79
N LYS A 122 8.66 -7.24 7.49
CA LYS A 122 10.06 -7.21 7.05
C LYS A 122 10.80 -5.99 7.59
N ARG A 123 10.18 -4.81 7.59
CA ARG A 123 10.76 -3.59 8.17
C ARG A 123 10.98 -3.69 9.68
N GLU A 124 10.02 -4.28 10.40
CA GLU A 124 10.15 -4.53 11.85
C GLU A 124 11.25 -5.54 12.18
N LEU A 125 11.39 -6.59 11.38
CA LEU A 125 12.47 -7.58 11.54
C LEU A 125 13.83 -6.96 11.24
N ASN A 126 13.96 -6.17 10.17
CA ASN A 126 15.20 -5.47 9.86
C ASN A 126 15.58 -4.45 10.95
N SER A 127 14.61 -3.72 11.53
CA SER A 127 14.92 -2.77 12.60
C SER A 127 15.28 -3.44 13.94
N ARG A 128 14.80 -4.67 14.18
CA ARG A 128 15.28 -5.48 15.31
C ARG A 128 16.67 -6.02 15.04
N ASN A 129 16.92 -6.54 13.84
CA ASN A 129 18.22 -7.09 13.47
C ASN A 129 19.31 -6.03 13.55
N ASN A 130 19.11 -4.84 12.98
CA ASN A 130 20.08 -3.74 13.07
C ASN A 130 20.42 -3.38 14.52
N ARG A 131 19.42 -3.29 15.39
CA ARG A 131 19.66 -3.04 16.81
C ARG A 131 20.53 -4.12 17.44
N TYR A 132 20.30 -5.40 17.15
CA TYR A 132 21.13 -6.49 17.68
C TYR A 132 22.61 -6.36 17.30
N TRP A 133 22.92 -5.85 16.10
CA TRP A 133 24.31 -5.60 15.70
C TRP A 133 24.91 -4.42 16.45
N ASP A 134 24.13 -3.37 16.71
CA ASP A 134 24.59 -2.22 17.51
C ASP A 134 25.02 -2.65 18.94
N TRP A 135 24.36 -3.64 19.55
CA TRP A 135 24.74 -4.20 20.87
C TRP A 135 25.94 -5.15 20.83
N ALA A 136 26.26 -5.74 19.67
CA ALA A 136 27.35 -6.70 19.54
C ALA A 136 28.71 -6.04 19.33
N GLU A 137 28.73 -4.73 19.04
CA GLU A 137 29.93 -3.92 18.83
C GLU A 137 30.38 -3.15 20.09
N GLU A 138 29.64 -3.26 21.21
CA GLU A 138 30.01 -2.76 22.55
C GLU A 138 30.72 -3.83 23.40
#